data_AF-A0AA87ILY3-F1
#
_entry.id   AF-A0AA87ILY3-F1
#
_cell.length_a   1.000
_cell.length_b   1.000
_cell.length_c   1.000
_cell.angle_alpha   90.00
_cell.angle_beta   90.00
_cell.angle_gamma   90.00
#
_symmetry.space_group_name_H-M   'P 1'
#
loop_
_entity.id
_entity.type
_entity.pdbx_description
1 polymer ?
#
loop_
_entity_poly.entity_id
_entity_poly.type
_entity_poly.pdbx_seq_one_letter_code
_entity_poly.pdbx_strand_id
1 'polypeptide(L)'
;MSFSNKEIQVYIVGFDVEKMSPFAKIEKIPSAIGPEQTKVIHTVLDCEGIDIVDYNDDIAIVVSDRGMVEEGTPIFEVTTPDNTVLRLAGTLLFAKNVYTDDSVDLGELSSAEIHDLVGNLKITVIGAVKG
;
A
#
# COMPACT_ATOMS: atom_id res chain seq x y z
N MET A 1 17.05 -1.95 -28.77
CA MET A 1 15.64 -1.97 -28.31
C MET A 1 15.58 -1.13 -27.05
N SER A 2 14.81 -0.04 -27.05
CA SER A 2 14.62 0.78 -25.85
C SER A 2 13.51 0.11 -25.04
N PHE A 3 13.85 -0.49 -23.90
CA PHE A 3 12.87 -0.94 -22.94
C PHE A 3 12.28 0.33 -22.32
N SER A 4 11.05 0.67 -22.68
CA SER A 4 10.30 1.67 -21.94
C SER A 4 10.08 1.06 -20.55
N ASN A 5 10.84 1.52 -19.54
CA ASN A 5 10.53 1.25 -18.14
C ASN A 5 9.18 1.92 -17.86
N LYS A 6 8.10 1.19 -18.11
CA LYS A 6 6.77 1.63 -17.74
C LYS A 6 6.69 1.61 -16.22
N GLU A 7 6.14 2.69 -15.67
CA GLU A 7 5.93 2.87 -14.24
C GLU A 7 4.43 2.94 -14.00
N ILE A 8 4.00 2.48 -12.83
CA ILE A 8 2.64 2.68 -12.32
C ILE A 8 2.68 3.67 -11.18
N GLN A 9 1.63 4.48 -11.09
CA GLN A 9 1.41 5.41 -10.00
C GLN A 9 0.67 4.71 -8.85
N VAL A 10 1.22 4.84 -7.64
CA VAL A 10 0.66 4.29 -6.40
C VAL A 10 0.50 5.39 -5.36
N TYR A 11 -0.38 5.17 -4.38
CA TYR A 11 -0.58 6.09 -3.26
C TYR A 11 -0.11 5.44 -1.97
N ILE A 12 0.74 6.12 -1.22
CA ILE A 12 1.37 5.59 -0.01
C ILE A 12 0.93 6.41 1.18
N VAL A 13 0.54 5.73 2.25
CA VAL A 13 0.26 6.31 3.56
C VAL A 13 1.17 5.65 4.60
N GLY A 14 1.79 6.44 5.47
CA GLY A 14 2.61 5.91 6.54
C GLY A 14 2.67 6.85 7.74
N PHE A 15 3.45 6.48 8.74
CA PHE A 15 3.64 7.27 9.95
C PHE A 15 5.12 7.45 10.24
N ASP A 16 5.56 8.69 10.32
CA ASP A 16 6.92 9.04 10.70
C ASP A 16 6.99 9.02 12.23
N VAL A 17 7.60 7.96 12.77
CA VAL A 17 7.71 7.74 14.23
C VAL A 17 8.59 8.79 14.90
N GLU A 18 9.61 9.31 14.20
CA GLU A 18 10.49 10.35 14.74
C GLU A 18 9.76 11.68 14.86
N LYS A 19 8.96 12.04 13.85
CA LYS A 19 8.16 13.28 13.84
C LYS A 19 6.81 13.14 14.51
N MET A 20 6.41 11.92 14.88
CA MET A 20 5.10 11.59 15.43
C MET A 20 3.95 12.12 14.56
N SER A 21 4.07 11.97 13.24
CA SER A 21 3.12 12.52 12.28
C SER A 21 2.84 11.57 11.13
N PRO A 22 1.58 11.46 10.65
CA PRO A 22 1.29 10.72 9.42
C PRO A 22 1.88 11.44 8.21
N PHE A 23 2.19 10.68 7.16
CA PHE A 23 2.52 11.21 5.85
C PHE A 23 1.72 10.49 4.78
N ALA A 24 1.56 11.15 3.64
CA ALA A 24 1.06 10.52 2.43
C ALA A 24 1.83 11.04 1.21
N LYS A 25 2.05 10.19 0.23
CA LYS A 25 2.73 10.55 -1.01
C LYS A 25 2.23 9.72 -2.19
N ILE A 26 2.37 10.30 -3.37
CA ILE A 26 2.24 9.58 -4.63
C ILE A 26 3.64 9.16 -5.07
N GLU A 27 3.81 7.91 -5.45
CA GLU A 27 5.08 7.38 -5.91
C GLU A 27 4.91 6.61 -7.22
N LYS A 28 5.99 6.52 -7.99
CA LYS A 28 6.03 5.72 -9.21
C LYS A 28 6.89 4.49 -8.96
N ILE A 29 6.35 3.33 -9.26
CA ILE A 29 7.07 2.05 -9.14
C ILE A 29 7.07 1.34 -10.50
N PRO A 30 8.03 0.43 -10.77
CA PRO A 30 8.03 -0.33 -12.02
C PRO A 30 6.69 -1.04 -12.26
N SER A 31 6.18 -0.98 -13.49
CA SER A 31 4.94 -1.67 -13.86
C SER A 31 5.16 -3.15 -14.19
N ALA A 32 6.40 -3.54 -14.48
CA ALA A 32 6.73 -4.89 -14.87
C ALA A 32 6.66 -5.80 -13.65
N ILE A 33 5.69 -6.72 -13.66
CA ILE A 33 5.56 -7.75 -12.63
C ILE A 33 6.83 -8.58 -12.61
N GLY A 34 7.44 -8.65 -11.44
CA GLY A 34 8.69 -9.39 -11.25
C GLY A 34 9.62 -8.75 -10.22
N PRO A 35 10.89 -9.20 -10.19
CA PRO A 35 11.82 -8.87 -9.12
C PRO A 35 12.07 -7.38 -8.91
N GLU A 36 12.00 -6.57 -9.97
CA GLU A 36 12.23 -5.13 -9.88
C GLU A 36 11.09 -4.40 -9.16
N GLN A 37 9.84 -4.70 -9.52
CA GLN A 37 8.67 -4.13 -8.84
C GLN A 37 8.64 -4.59 -7.37
N THR A 38 8.84 -5.88 -7.10
CA THR A 38 8.90 -6.42 -5.74
C THR A 38 9.98 -5.73 -4.90
N LYS A 39 11.19 -5.54 -5.45
CA LYS A 39 12.28 -4.86 -4.74
C LYS A 39 11.93 -3.42 -4.37
N VAL A 40 11.27 -2.68 -5.26
CA VAL A 40 10.84 -1.31 -4.98
C VAL A 40 9.76 -1.30 -3.90
N ILE A 41 8.76 -2.19 -3.98
CA ILE A 41 7.73 -2.32 -2.95
C ILE A 41 8.36 -2.64 -1.59
N HIS A 42 9.28 -3.61 -1.52
CA HIS A 42 10.01 -3.95 -0.28
C HIS A 42 10.77 -2.75 0.29
N THR A 43 11.35 -1.91 -0.58
CA THR A 43 12.04 -0.69 -0.15
C THR A 43 11.07 0.36 0.38
N VAL A 44 9.90 0.51 -0.25
CA VAL A 44 8.86 1.46 0.19
C VAL A 44 8.24 1.04 1.52
N LEU A 45 8.00 -0.25 1.69
CA LEU A 45 7.36 -0.82 2.88
C LEU A 45 8.35 -1.17 3.99
N ASP A 46 9.66 -1.10 3.72
CA ASP A 46 10.76 -1.55 4.58
C ASP A 46 10.56 -2.99 5.09
N CYS A 47 10.36 -3.93 4.16
CA CYS A 47 10.00 -5.31 4.48
C CYS A 47 10.69 -6.34 3.57
N GLU A 48 10.66 -7.61 3.98
CA GLU A 48 11.13 -8.75 3.18
C GLU A 48 10.00 -9.53 2.49
N GLY A 49 8.78 -9.44 3.03
CA GLY A 49 7.58 -10.06 2.51
C GLY A 49 6.42 -9.08 2.49
N ILE A 50 5.44 -9.37 1.63
CA ILE A 50 4.25 -8.52 1.47
C ILE A 50 2.99 -9.36 1.58
N ASP A 51 1.97 -8.76 2.18
CA ASP A 51 0.59 -9.21 2.11
C ASP A 51 -0.24 -8.18 1.33
N ILE A 52 -1.19 -8.70 0.55
CA ILE A 52 -2.12 -7.89 -0.24
C ILE A 52 -3.53 -8.13 0.30
N VAL A 53 -4.22 -7.06 0.65
CA VAL A 53 -5.61 -7.09 1.09
C VAL A 53 -6.45 -6.14 0.25
N ASP A 54 -7.70 -6.50 -0.02
CA ASP A 54 -8.59 -5.65 -0.80
C ASP A 54 -9.08 -4.46 0.04
N TYR A 55 -8.89 -3.24 -0.48
CA TYR A 55 -9.60 -2.06 0.02
C TYR A 55 -11.03 -2.03 -0.53
N ASN A 56 -11.18 -2.35 -1.81
CA ASN A 56 -12.43 -2.62 -2.51
C ASN A 56 -12.14 -3.48 -3.75
N ASP A 57 -13.15 -3.70 -4.60
CA ASP A 57 -13.00 -4.51 -5.83
C ASP A 57 -11.93 -3.98 -6.80
N ASP A 58 -11.61 -2.69 -6.77
CA ASP A 58 -10.70 -2.04 -7.71
C ASP A 58 -9.32 -1.71 -7.12
N ILE A 59 -9.18 -1.65 -5.80
CA ILE A 59 -7.99 -1.14 -5.10
C ILE A 59 -7.55 -2.15 -4.04
N ALA A 60 -6.27 -2.52 -4.09
CA ALA A 60 -5.59 -3.26 -3.05
C ALA A 60 -4.77 -2.36 -2.13
N ILE A 61 -4.55 -2.85 -0.91
CA ILE A 61 -3.57 -2.35 0.05
C ILE A 61 -2.48 -3.41 0.18
N VAL A 62 -1.25 -3.01 -0.14
CA VAL A 62 -0.04 -3.81 0.04
C VAL A 62 0.64 -3.37 1.32
N VAL A 63 0.95 -4.34 2.18
CA VAL A 63 1.56 -4.14 3.51
C VAL A 63 2.65 -5.16 3.75
N SER A 64 3.48 -4.95 4.78
CA SER A 64 4.44 -5.96 5.25
C SER A 64 3.70 -7.15 5.86
N ASP A 65 4.07 -8.37 5.47
CA ASP A 65 3.54 -9.63 6.06
C ASP A 65 3.94 -9.80 7.53
N ARG A 66 5.02 -9.13 7.95
CA ARG A 66 5.54 -9.14 9.32
C ARG A 66 5.22 -7.88 10.10
N GLY A 67 4.51 -6.92 9.52
CA GLY A 67 4.25 -5.62 10.14
C GLY A 67 3.58 -5.72 11.51
N MET A 68 2.73 -6.73 11.73
CA MET A 68 2.03 -6.96 13.00
C MET A 68 2.89 -7.63 14.09
N VAL A 69 4.13 -8.02 13.76
CA VAL A 69 5.07 -8.70 14.67
C VAL A 69 6.23 -7.79 15.09
N GLU A 70 6.56 -6.80 14.27
CA GLU A 70 7.67 -5.88 14.50
C GLU A 70 7.30 -4.83 15.55
N GLU A 71 8.02 -4.84 16.67
CA GLU A 71 7.77 -3.91 17.79
C GLU A 71 7.93 -2.45 17.35
N GLY A 72 7.00 -1.60 17.79
CA GLY A 72 7.01 -0.17 17.49
C GLY A 72 6.42 0.19 16.12
N THR A 73 6.08 -0.80 15.28
CA THR A 73 5.44 -0.56 13.99
C THR A 73 4.05 0.05 14.20
N PRO A 74 3.73 1.19 13.54
CA PRO A 74 2.45 1.86 13.69
C PRO A 74 1.31 1.00 13.18
N ILE A 75 0.19 0.97 13.90
CA ILE A 75 -1.02 0.24 13.50
C ILE A 75 -2.06 1.25 13.02
N PHE A 76 -2.49 1.06 11.79
CA PHE A 76 -3.58 1.78 11.15
C PHE A 76 -4.86 0.96 11.24
N GLU A 77 -5.95 1.63 11.62
CA GLU A 77 -7.31 1.14 11.41
C GLU A 77 -7.85 1.80 10.15
N VAL A 78 -8.15 1.00 9.13
CA VAL A 78 -8.70 1.43 7.85
C VAL A 78 -10.12 0.89 7.74
N THR A 79 -11.10 1.78 7.54
CA THR A 79 -12.46 1.37 7.20
C THR A 79 -12.65 1.41 5.68
N THR A 80 -12.88 0.26 5.08
CA THR A 80 -13.13 0.09 3.64
C THR A 80 -14.54 0.59 3.25
N PRO A 81 -14.84 0.76 1.95
CA PRO A 81 -16.14 1.27 1.49
C PRO A 81 -17.34 0.38 1.88
N ASP A 82 -17.14 -0.93 2.02
CA ASP A 82 -18.15 -1.89 2.51
C ASP A 82 -18.30 -1.89 4.05
N ASN A 83 -17.57 -1.02 4.75
CA ASN A 83 -17.47 -0.90 6.21
C ASN A 83 -16.72 -2.06 6.91
N THR A 84 -15.97 -2.87 6.17
CA THR A 84 -14.98 -3.76 6.77
C THR A 84 -13.89 -2.93 7.47
N VAL A 85 -13.47 -3.35 8.66
CA VAL A 85 -12.42 -2.69 9.43
C VAL A 85 -11.16 -3.53 9.36
N LEU A 86 -10.16 -3.01 8.66
CA LEU A 86 -8.85 -3.62 8.54
C LEU A 86 -7.90 -3.00 9.56
N ARG A 87 -7.11 -3.84 10.22
CA ARG A 87 -6.01 -3.41 11.10
C ARG A 87 -4.71 -3.83 10.46
N LEU A 88 -3.97 -2.84 9.98
CA LEU A 88 -2.79 -3.02 9.16
C LEU A 88 -1.63 -2.29 9.84
N ALA A 89 -0.45 -2.90 9.81
CA ALA A 89 0.73 -2.33 10.46
C ALA A 89 1.79 -1.91 9.44
N GLY A 90 2.45 -0.79 9.74
CA GLY A 90 3.53 -0.22 8.94
C GLY A 90 3.02 0.72 7.87
N THR A 91 3.82 0.90 6.83
CA THR A 91 3.46 1.69 5.65
C THR A 91 2.39 0.94 4.83
N LEU A 92 1.41 1.67 4.31
CA LEU A 92 0.35 1.15 3.46
C LEU A 92 0.57 1.65 2.03
N LEU A 93 0.62 0.76 1.05
CA LEU A 93 0.70 1.10 -0.36
C LEU A 93 -0.61 0.72 -1.05
N PHE A 94 -1.32 1.71 -1.58
CA PHE A 94 -2.54 1.54 -2.35
C PHE A 94 -2.21 1.48 -3.84
N ALA A 95 -2.73 0.45 -4.51
CA ALA A 95 -2.57 0.23 -5.94
C ALA A 95 -3.84 -0.38 -6.53
N LYS A 96 -3.99 -0.31 -7.86
CA LYS A 96 -5.16 -0.87 -8.54
C LYS A 96 -5.06 -2.40 -8.59
N ASN A 97 -6.17 -3.11 -8.38
CA ASN A 97 -6.28 -4.53 -8.69
C ASN A 97 -6.40 -4.72 -10.20
N VAL A 98 -5.51 -5.53 -10.78
CA VAL A 98 -5.56 -5.95 -12.18
C VAL A 98 -5.73 -7.45 -12.20
N TYR A 99 -6.98 -7.88 -12.34
CA TYR A 99 -7.32 -9.30 -12.46
C TYR A 99 -6.87 -9.83 -13.82
N THR A 100 -6.04 -10.87 -13.80
CA THR A 100 -5.69 -11.68 -14.96
C THR A 100 -6.33 -13.05 -14.85
N ASP A 101 -6.20 -13.87 -15.89
CA ASP A 101 -6.75 -15.24 -15.89
C ASP A 101 -6.11 -16.12 -14.79
N ASP A 102 -4.89 -15.79 -14.37
CA ASP A 102 -4.07 -16.63 -13.48
C ASP A 102 -3.71 -15.96 -12.14
N SER A 103 -3.85 -14.63 -12.02
CA SER A 103 -3.40 -13.86 -10.84
C SER A 103 -4.16 -12.54 -10.64
N VAL A 104 -3.90 -11.89 -9.51
CA VAL A 104 -4.21 -10.46 -9.30
C VAL A 104 -2.90 -9.70 -9.27
N ASP A 105 -2.72 -8.81 -10.24
CA ASP A 105 -1.53 -7.98 -10.39
C ASP A 105 -1.80 -6.55 -9.92
N LEU A 106 -0.73 -5.77 -9.71
CA LEU A 106 -0.81 -4.36 -9.32
C LEU A 106 -0.82 -3.45 -10.54
N GLY A 107 -1.83 -2.58 -10.62
CA GLY A 107 -2.01 -1.58 -11.66
C GLY A 107 -1.81 -0.15 -11.20
N GLU A 108 -1.84 0.76 -12.18
CA GLU A 108 -1.75 2.19 -11.98
C GLU A 108 -3.07 2.77 -11.43
N LEU A 109 -2.95 3.61 -10.40
CA LEU A 109 -4.02 4.50 -9.98
C LEU A 109 -3.96 5.80 -10.79
N SER A 110 -5.04 6.13 -11.48
CA SER A 110 -5.20 7.43 -12.12
C SER A 110 -5.29 8.55 -11.07
N SER A 111 -5.07 9.80 -11.51
CA SER A 111 -5.23 10.96 -10.62
C SER A 111 -6.66 11.11 -10.07
N ALA A 112 -7.67 10.67 -10.83
CA ALA A 112 -9.06 10.69 -10.39
C ALA A 112 -9.30 9.64 -9.30
N GLU A 113 -8.79 8.42 -9.47
CA GLU A 113 -8.88 7.36 -8.46
C GLU A 113 -8.14 7.75 -7.18
N ILE A 114 -6.97 8.37 -7.26
CA ILE A 114 -6.25 8.86 -6.07
C ILE A 114 -7.03 9.97 -5.38
N HIS A 115 -7.59 10.92 -6.13
CA HIS A 115 -8.40 11.99 -5.54
C HIS A 115 -9.62 11.42 -4.81
N ASP A 116 -10.31 10.43 -5.41
CA ASP A 116 -11.44 9.75 -4.79
C ASP A 116 -11.02 8.96 -3.55
N LEU A 117 -9.92 8.20 -3.63
CA LEU A 117 -9.35 7.48 -2.50
C LEU A 117 -9.04 8.44 -1.35
N VAL A 118 -8.32 9.53 -1.60
CA VAL A 118 -7.97 10.53 -0.58
C VAL A 118 -9.22 11.16 0.05
N GLY A 119 -10.26 11.45 -0.75
CA GLY A 119 -11.50 12.04 -0.26
C GLY A 119 -12.34 11.11 0.61
N ASN A 120 -12.23 9.80 0.40
CA ASN A 120 -13.08 8.79 1.06
C ASN A 120 -12.34 7.89 2.06
N LEU A 121 -11.00 7.91 2.09
CA LEU A 121 -10.19 7.05 2.95
C LEU A 121 -10.43 7.38 4.43
N LYS A 122 -11.10 6.47 5.12
CA LYS A 122 -11.28 6.50 6.57
C LYS A 122 -10.16 5.73 7.24
N ILE A 123 -9.11 6.45 7.62
CA ILE A 123 -7.90 5.86 8.22
C ILE A 123 -7.54 6.59 9.52
N THR A 124 -7.13 5.86 10.54
CA THR A 124 -6.64 6.41 11.81
C THR A 124 -5.48 5.57 12.33
N VAL A 125 -4.46 6.21 12.92
CA VAL A 125 -3.41 5.51 13.67
C VAL A 125 -3.96 5.19 15.06
N ILE A 126 -4.06 3.91 15.41
CA ILE A 126 -4.67 3.44 16.66
C ILE A 126 -3.64 3.00 17.71
N GLY A 127 -2.37 2.91 17.34
CA GLY A 127 -1.29 2.55 18.26
C GLY A 127 -0.06 2.07 17.52
N ALA A 128 0.76 1.28 18.23
CA ALA A 128 1.90 0.58 17.67
C ALA A 128 1.94 -0.85 18.22
N VAL A 129 2.54 -1.76 17.46
CA VAL A 129 2.74 -3.16 17.86
C VAL A 129 3.58 -3.20 19.14
N LYS A 130 3.14 -4.02 20.10
CA LYS A 130 3.88 -4.31 21.33
C LYS A 130 4.45 -5.73 21.24
N GLY A 131 5.75 -5.86 21.49
CA GLY A 131 6.43 -7.14 21.71
C GLY A 131 6.08 -7.78 23.03
#